data_AF-A0A7C5B6J2-F1
#
_entry.id   AF-A0A7C5B6J2-F1
#
_cell.length_a   1.000
_cell.length_b   1.000
_cell.length_c   1.000
_cell.angle_alpha   90.00
_cell.angle_beta   90.00
_cell.angle_gamma   90.00
#
_symmetry.space_group_name_H-M   'P 1'
#
loop_
_entity.id
_entity.type
_entity.pdbx_description
1 polymer ?
#
loop_
_entity_poly.entity_id
_entity_poly.type
_entity_poly.pdbx_seq_one_letter_code
_entity_poly.pdbx_strand_id
1 'polypeptide(L)'
;MEDVTTSCTFDKEVLSELKEYLRQPMPIGGFVIGNVQGNGLNLISSIIPYQSLMMTPQGATYFQIEGNEIVHIRNVLNAVRAYFPNSKINRICGFLISKPKQSLELTNKDLTMFRTWGAFDKRLVAVLVDSYIEQNGVRVFNSDFKEVKINEENIRYDENDKKAYNFFNWQVNIYYKSKNLQAPAVIIPKRIMDEIKASQASIEQQRERASVESGTIVKTYEKQGGYDRQQLRKEEREGYEVPGTTGPMVFENYFPEGSLDSGKDKEEAKTKEKKEKKEEDKPLYERKLREW
;
A
#
# COMPACT_ATOMS: atom_id res chain seq x y z
N MET A 1 22.98 4.56 -21.92
CA MET A 1 23.33 3.91 -20.63
C MET A 1 22.05 3.31 -20.09
N GLU A 2 22.05 2.05 -19.68
CA GLU A 2 20.84 1.40 -19.17
C GLU A 2 20.41 2.04 -17.84
N ASP A 3 19.10 2.26 -17.69
CA ASP A 3 18.43 2.79 -16.49
C ASP A 3 18.41 1.76 -15.34
N VAL A 4 19.55 1.19 -14.99
CA VAL A 4 19.69 0.20 -13.91
C VAL A 4 20.21 0.89 -12.65
N THR A 5 19.63 0.53 -11.51
CA THR A 5 20.05 1.06 -10.20
C THR A 5 21.44 0.55 -9.84
N THR A 6 22.34 1.47 -9.51
CA THR A 6 23.73 1.15 -9.12
C THR A 6 24.00 1.39 -7.63
N SER A 7 23.14 2.14 -6.95
CA SER A 7 23.27 2.46 -5.53
C SER A 7 21.93 2.67 -4.84
N CYS A 8 21.85 2.33 -3.57
CA CYS A 8 20.72 2.61 -2.70
C CYS A 8 21.19 3.35 -1.45
N THR A 9 20.56 4.48 -1.14
CA THR A 9 20.74 5.17 0.13
C THR A 9 19.54 4.85 1.02
N PHE A 10 19.78 4.41 2.25
CA PHE A 10 18.74 4.23 3.27
C PHE A 10 18.79 5.37 4.27
N ASP A 11 17.62 5.82 4.73
CA ASP A 11 17.58 6.58 5.98
C ASP A 11 17.97 5.65 7.15
N LYS A 12 18.94 6.10 7.97
CA LYS A 12 19.46 5.34 9.11
C LYS A 12 18.37 4.95 10.11
N GLU A 13 17.43 5.85 10.41
CA GLU A 13 16.36 5.57 11.38
C GLU A 13 15.43 4.51 10.82
N VAL A 14 15.03 4.65 9.56
CA VAL A 14 14.17 3.68 8.87
C VAL A 14 14.83 2.32 8.82
N LEU A 15 16.12 2.25 8.48
CA LEU A 15 16.83 0.98 8.42
C LEU A 15 16.97 0.32 9.79
N SER A 16 17.22 1.11 10.84
CA SER A 16 17.30 0.62 12.22
C SER A 16 15.96 0.07 12.68
N GLU A 17 14.88 0.83 12.53
CA GLU A 17 13.52 0.42 12.89
C GLU A 17 13.05 -0.77 12.06
N LEU A 18 13.42 -0.81 10.78
CA LEU A 18 13.13 -1.94 9.91
C LEU A 18 13.82 -3.21 10.42
N LYS A 19 15.12 -3.14 10.76
CA LYS A 19 15.85 -4.29 11.33
C LYS A 19 15.23 -4.75 12.65
N GLU A 20 14.82 -3.82 13.51
CA GLU A 20 14.15 -4.13 14.77
C GLU A 20 12.80 -4.83 14.52
N TYR A 21 11.97 -4.27 13.64
CA TYR A 21 10.68 -4.84 13.28
C TYR A 21 10.83 -6.25 12.67
N LEU A 22 11.82 -6.42 11.80
CA LEU A 22 12.10 -7.68 11.10
C LEU A 22 12.78 -8.74 11.97
N ARG A 23 13.08 -8.45 13.25
CA ARG A 23 13.65 -9.40 14.22
C ARG A 23 12.63 -10.43 14.70
N GLN A 24 11.94 -11.03 13.75
CA GLN A 24 10.94 -12.07 13.92
C GLN A 24 11.53 -13.40 13.43
N PRO A 25 11.19 -14.53 14.06
CA PRO A 25 11.69 -15.83 13.66
C PRO A 25 11.15 -16.27 12.29
N MET A 26 10.01 -15.70 11.87
CA MET A 26 9.39 -15.98 10.59
C MET A 26 9.84 -14.96 9.54
N PRO A 27 10.10 -15.39 8.30
CA PRO A 27 10.34 -14.47 7.19
C PRO A 27 9.14 -13.51 7.00
N ILE A 28 9.44 -12.25 6.68
CA ILE A 28 8.52 -11.13 6.48
C ILE A 28 8.84 -10.45 5.15
N GLY A 29 7.82 -10.13 4.36
CA GLY A 29 8.00 -9.47 3.07
C GLY A 29 7.36 -8.09 3.05
N GLY A 30 7.78 -7.24 2.12
CA GLY A 30 7.21 -5.91 2.00
C GLY A 30 7.66 -5.14 0.78
N PHE A 31 7.39 -3.83 0.82
CA PHE A 31 7.84 -2.86 -0.16
C PHE A 31 8.77 -1.87 0.49
N VAL A 32 9.79 -1.46 -0.27
CA VAL A 32 10.56 -0.25 0.05
C VAL A 32 10.08 0.90 -0.81
N ILE A 33 9.93 2.06 -0.19
CA ILE A 33 9.37 3.26 -0.80
C ILE A 33 10.40 4.37 -0.73
N GLY A 34 10.39 5.21 -1.76
CA GLY A 34 11.09 6.48 -1.73
C GLY A 34 11.12 7.14 -3.08
N ASN A 35 12.30 7.57 -3.51
CA ASN A 35 12.48 8.30 -4.75
C ASN A 35 13.74 7.84 -5.52
N VAL A 36 13.85 8.35 -6.75
CA VAL A 36 15.03 8.16 -7.59
C VAL A 36 15.95 9.36 -7.43
N GLN A 37 17.25 9.12 -7.28
CA GLN A 37 18.28 10.14 -7.29
C GLN A 37 19.40 9.72 -8.26
N GLY A 38 19.39 10.30 -9.46
CA GLY A 38 20.29 9.89 -10.55
C GLY A 38 20.09 8.42 -10.94
N ASN A 39 21.17 7.64 -10.90
CA ASN A 39 21.14 6.17 -11.10
C ASN A 39 20.98 5.39 -9.79
N GLY A 40 20.64 6.09 -8.69
CA GLY A 40 20.40 5.50 -7.39
C GLY A 40 18.95 5.63 -6.95
N LEU A 41 18.63 4.91 -5.88
CA LEU A 41 17.37 5.03 -5.15
C LEU A 41 17.63 5.57 -3.74
N ASN A 42 16.75 6.44 -3.27
CA ASN A 42 16.70 6.80 -1.87
C ASN A 42 15.50 6.09 -1.23
N LEU A 43 15.77 5.23 -0.25
CA LEU A 43 14.79 4.38 0.42
C LEU A 43 14.47 5.00 1.77
N ILE A 44 13.27 5.56 1.89
CA ILE A 44 12.88 6.46 2.99
C ILE A 44 11.77 5.88 3.87
N SER A 45 11.19 4.76 3.47
CA SER A 45 10.09 4.11 4.19
C SER A 45 9.90 2.68 3.68
N SER A 46 9.16 1.90 4.46
CA SER A 46 8.80 0.53 4.10
C SER A 46 7.34 0.26 4.43
N ILE A 47 6.65 -0.55 3.62
CA ILE A 47 5.38 -1.17 4.02
C ILE A 47 5.58 -2.66 4.15
N ILE A 48 5.13 -3.21 5.27
CA ILE A 48 5.10 -4.65 5.51
C ILE A 48 3.64 -5.11 5.65
N PRO A 49 3.06 -5.77 4.62
CA PRO A 49 1.74 -6.36 4.71
C PRO A 49 1.78 -7.62 5.57
N TYR A 50 0.76 -7.79 6.42
CA TYR A 50 0.69 -8.87 7.40
C TYR A 50 0.53 -10.29 6.79
N GLN A 51 0.14 -10.39 5.51
CA GLN A 51 -0.18 -11.66 4.83
C GLN A 51 0.81 -12.06 3.73
N SER A 52 1.96 -11.41 3.66
CA SER A 52 2.68 -11.30 2.40
C SER A 52 3.65 -12.44 2.05
N LEU A 53 3.83 -13.43 2.93
CA LEU A 53 4.75 -14.54 2.68
C LEU A 53 4.10 -15.91 2.83
N MET A 54 4.36 -16.74 1.83
CA MET A 54 4.05 -18.16 1.84
C MET A 54 5.33 -18.95 2.05
N MET A 55 5.28 -19.91 2.98
CA MET A 55 6.34 -20.91 3.14
C MET A 55 6.02 -22.11 2.27
N THR A 56 6.99 -22.53 1.46
CA THR A 56 6.88 -23.79 0.72
C THR A 56 7.01 -24.98 1.66
N PRO A 57 6.50 -26.16 1.28
CA PRO A 57 6.76 -27.39 2.02
C PRO A 57 8.25 -27.70 2.22
N GLN A 58 9.12 -27.18 1.35
CA GLN A 58 10.58 -27.33 1.40
C GLN A 58 11.28 -26.27 2.28
N GLY A 59 10.54 -25.43 3.01
CA GLY A 59 11.09 -24.40 3.89
C GLY A 59 11.61 -23.15 3.19
N ALA A 60 11.58 -23.10 1.85
CA ALA A 60 11.84 -21.86 1.12
C ALA A 60 10.65 -20.91 1.30
N THR A 61 10.90 -19.67 1.70
CA THR A 61 9.91 -18.61 1.73
C THR A 61 9.91 -17.85 0.43
N TYR A 62 8.72 -17.49 -0.05
CA TYR A 62 8.58 -16.61 -1.20
C TYR A 62 7.47 -15.62 -0.97
N PHE A 63 7.74 -14.40 -1.44
CA PHE A 63 6.88 -13.25 -1.33
C PHE A 63 5.80 -13.33 -2.41
N GLN A 64 4.55 -13.44 -1.98
CA GLN A 64 3.40 -13.38 -2.88
C GLN A 64 2.58 -12.18 -2.49
N ILE A 65 2.64 -11.15 -3.34
CA ILE A 65 1.78 -9.99 -3.21
C ILE A 65 0.61 -10.17 -4.15
N GLU A 66 -0.60 -9.89 -3.66
CA GLU A 66 -1.76 -9.85 -4.52
C GLU A 66 -1.73 -8.60 -5.40
N GLY A 67 -2.06 -8.73 -6.69
CA GLY A 67 -2.05 -7.61 -7.63
C GLY A 67 -2.85 -6.39 -7.14
N ASN A 68 -3.91 -6.61 -6.36
CA ASN A 68 -4.74 -5.56 -5.77
C ASN A 68 -3.99 -4.69 -4.76
N GLU A 69 -3.10 -5.26 -3.93
CA GLU A 69 -2.33 -4.51 -2.94
C GLU A 69 -1.34 -3.56 -3.60
N ILE A 70 -0.69 -4.03 -4.67
CA ILE A 70 0.25 -3.22 -5.47
C ILE A 70 -0.49 -2.06 -6.13
N VAL A 71 -1.63 -2.34 -6.77
CA VAL A 71 -2.44 -1.30 -7.41
C VAL A 71 -2.88 -0.26 -6.38
N HIS A 72 -3.30 -0.69 -5.20
CA HIS A 72 -3.67 0.23 -4.13
C HIS A 72 -2.49 1.11 -3.70
N ILE A 73 -1.34 0.51 -3.34
CA ILE A 73 -0.16 1.28 -2.90
C ILE A 73 0.29 2.25 -3.99
N ARG A 74 0.28 1.83 -5.25
CA ARG A 74 0.60 2.70 -6.39
C ARG A 74 -0.36 3.87 -6.51
N ASN A 75 -1.67 3.64 -6.33
CA ASN A 75 -2.67 4.71 -6.38
C ASN A 75 -2.49 5.71 -5.23
N VAL A 76 -2.19 5.23 -4.02
CA VAL A 76 -1.89 6.12 -2.89
C VAL A 76 -0.63 6.94 -3.17
N LEU A 77 0.43 6.34 -3.72
CA LEU A 77 1.64 7.06 -4.10
C LEU A 77 1.39 8.10 -5.19
N ASN A 78 0.58 7.78 -6.20
CA ASN A 78 0.16 8.74 -7.22
C ASN A 78 -0.61 9.92 -6.61
N ALA A 79 -1.48 9.66 -5.63
CA ALA A 79 -2.18 10.72 -4.90
C ALA A 79 -1.21 11.56 -4.05
N VAL A 80 -0.25 10.93 -3.36
CA VAL A 80 0.82 11.64 -2.62
C VAL A 80 1.57 12.58 -3.55
N ARG A 81 1.96 12.12 -4.74
CA ARG A 81 2.64 12.95 -5.75
C ARG A 81 1.78 14.13 -6.22
N ALA A 82 0.47 13.93 -6.35
CA ALA A 82 -0.44 14.99 -6.77
C ALA A 82 -0.63 16.07 -5.70
N TYR A 83 -0.81 15.67 -4.44
CA TYR A 83 -1.06 16.60 -3.32
C TYR A 83 0.22 17.19 -2.72
N PHE A 84 1.35 16.47 -2.80
CA PHE A 84 2.63 16.84 -2.21
C PHE A 84 3.76 16.69 -3.24
N PRO A 85 3.81 17.56 -4.28
CA PRO A 85 4.62 17.34 -5.49
C PRO A 85 6.14 17.26 -5.30
N ASN A 86 6.66 17.65 -4.13
CA ASN A 86 8.08 17.54 -3.79
C ASN A 86 8.36 16.53 -2.67
N SER A 87 7.38 15.72 -2.29
CA SER A 87 7.60 14.70 -1.26
C SER A 87 8.60 13.66 -1.72
N LYS A 88 9.44 13.23 -0.78
CA LYS A 88 10.34 12.10 -0.98
C LYS A 88 9.57 10.77 -1.14
N ILE A 89 8.33 10.68 -0.64
CA ILE A 89 7.48 9.48 -0.72
C ILE A 89 6.77 9.46 -2.07
N ASN A 90 7.43 8.90 -3.07
CA ASN A 90 7.01 9.12 -4.45
C ASN A 90 6.66 7.81 -5.17
N ARG A 91 7.40 6.73 -4.90
CA ARG A 91 7.23 5.47 -5.63
C ARG A 91 7.60 4.26 -4.80
N ILE A 92 7.12 3.10 -5.26
CA ILE A 92 7.70 1.81 -4.89
C ILE A 92 9.09 1.74 -5.56
N CYS A 93 10.10 1.53 -4.73
CA CYS A 93 11.50 1.45 -5.15
C CYS A 93 12.00 0.01 -5.22
N GLY A 94 11.27 -0.92 -4.61
CA GLY A 94 11.68 -2.31 -4.54
C GLY A 94 10.78 -3.13 -3.64
N PHE A 95 11.12 -4.40 -3.53
CA PHE A 95 10.54 -5.29 -2.54
C PHE A 95 11.57 -5.63 -1.47
N LEU A 96 11.05 -5.98 -0.31
CA LEU A 96 11.78 -6.35 0.87
C LEU A 96 11.47 -7.82 1.16
N ILE A 97 12.50 -8.60 1.49
CA ILE A 97 12.36 -9.99 1.94
C ILE A 97 13.28 -10.18 3.14
N SER A 98 12.71 -10.50 4.30
CA SER A 98 13.51 -10.90 5.45
C SER A 98 13.87 -12.38 5.37
N LYS A 99 15.11 -12.69 5.75
CA LYS A 99 15.73 -14.02 5.71
C LYS A 99 16.37 -14.32 7.08
N PRO A 100 15.56 -14.51 8.12
CA PRO A 100 16.04 -14.66 9.49
C PRO A 100 16.96 -15.89 9.62
N LYS A 101 18.21 -15.67 10.02
CA LYS A 101 19.25 -16.71 10.20
C LYS A 101 19.52 -17.52 8.93
N GLN A 102 19.40 -16.90 7.76
CA GLN A 102 19.60 -17.53 6.46
C GLN A 102 20.62 -16.76 5.63
N SER A 103 21.15 -17.38 4.57
CA SER A 103 22.02 -16.66 3.64
C SER A 103 21.24 -15.56 2.91
N LEU A 104 21.87 -14.39 2.78
CA LEU A 104 21.33 -13.25 2.04
C LEU A 104 21.60 -13.40 0.54
N GLU A 105 21.03 -14.44 -0.06
CA GLU A 105 21.15 -14.74 -1.49
C GLU A 105 19.77 -14.84 -2.14
N LEU A 106 19.65 -14.48 -3.41
CA LEU A 106 18.39 -14.64 -4.15
C LEU A 106 18.18 -16.11 -4.49
N THR A 107 17.05 -16.68 -4.07
CA THR A 107 16.64 -18.03 -4.49
C THR A 107 16.08 -17.99 -5.91
N ASN A 108 15.95 -19.15 -6.57
CA ASN A 108 15.31 -19.24 -7.89
C ASN A 108 13.88 -18.67 -7.92
N LYS A 109 13.15 -18.73 -6.80
CA LYS A 109 11.83 -18.10 -6.66
C LYS A 109 11.94 -16.58 -6.58
N ASP A 110 12.87 -16.08 -5.78
CA ASP A 110 13.15 -14.63 -5.69
C ASP A 110 13.54 -14.07 -7.07
N LEU A 111 14.39 -14.80 -7.81
CA LEU A 111 14.79 -14.44 -9.17
C LEU A 111 13.61 -14.39 -10.13
N THR A 112 12.72 -15.38 -10.09
CA THR A 112 11.54 -15.43 -10.98
C THR A 112 10.57 -14.29 -10.70
N MET A 113 10.29 -14.04 -9.42
CA MET A 113 9.49 -12.91 -8.99
C MET A 113 10.15 -11.60 -9.44
N PHE A 114 11.44 -11.43 -9.14
CA PHE A 114 12.14 -10.20 -9.45
C PHE A 114 12.24 -9.94 -10.95
N ARG A 115 12.43 -10.97 -11.79
CA ARG A 115 12.38 -10.84 -13.27
C ARG A 115 11.05 -10.26 -13.73
N THR A 116 9.96 -10.74 -13.15
CA THR A 116 8.62 -10.26 -13.50
C THR A 116 8.49 -8.77 -13.19
N TRP A 117 8.97 -8.33 -12.02
CA TRP A 117 8.90 -6.93 -11.60
C TRP A 117 9.89 -6.02 -12.33
N GLY A 118 11.14 -6.47 -12.48
CA GLY A 118 12.19 -5.74 -13.18
C GLY A 118 11.89 -5.52 -14.66
N ALA A 119 11.04 -6.35 -15.26
CA ALA A 119 10.53 -6.14 -16.62
C ALA A 119 9.62 -4.90 -16.73
N PHE A 120 8.86 -4.56 -15.67
CA PHE A 120 8.02 -3.36 -15.64
C PHE A 120 8.82 -2.12 -15.26
N ASP A 121 9.83 -2.26 -14.42
CA ASP A 121 10.63 -1.16 -13.90
C ASP A 121 12.05 -1.62 -13.58
N LYS A 122 12.98 -1.34 -14.50
CA LYS A 122 14.39 -1.74 -14.38
C LYS A 122 15.11 -1.13 -13.18
N ARG A 123 14.56 -0.06 -12.59
CA ARG A 123 15.14 0.60 -11.41
C ARG A 123 14.76 -0.07 -10.11
N LEU A 124 13.80 -1.01 -10.10
CA LEU A 124 13.43 -1.73 -8.89
C LEU A 124 14.61 -2.52 -8.32
N VAL A 125 14.64 -2.59 -6.99
CA VAL A 125 15.62 -3.39 -6.25
C VAL A 125 14.96 -4.48 -5.40
N ALA A 126 15.70 -5.56 -5.19
CA ALA A 126 15.42 -6.58 -4.19
C ALA A 126 16.22 -6.26 -2.93
N VAL A 127 15.57 -6.00 -1.81
CA VAL A 127 16.21 -5.77 -0.51
C VAL A 127 16.07 -7.04 0.32
N LEU A 128 17.18 -7.72 0.60
CA LEU A 128 17.23 -8.86 1.50
C LEU A 128 17.75 -8.41 2.86
N VAL A 129 17.06 -8.79 3.93
CA VAL A 129 17.43 -8.39 5.30
C VAL A 129 17.48 -9.61 6.22
N ASP A 130 18.57 -9.75 6.96
CA ASP A 130 18.66 -10.62 8.11
C ASP A 130 18.98 -9.77 9.34
N SER A 131 17.96 -9.51 10.15
CA SER A 131 18.06 -8.73 11.38
C SER A 131 18.86 -9.40 12.49
N TYR A 132 19.21 -10.69 12.35
CA TYR A 132 20.02 -11.41 13.33
C TYR A 132 21.52 -11.26 13.07
N ILE A 133 21.91 -10.72 11.91
CA ILE A 133 23.30 -10.48 11.55
C ILE A 133 23.61 -8.99 11.77
N GLU A 134 24.49 -8.70 12.73
CA GLU A 134 24.84 -7.32 13.09
C GLU A 134 25.56 -6.58 11.95
N GLN A 135 26.48 -7.27 11.26
CA GLN A 135 27.27 -6.72 10.15
C GLN A 135 26.80 -7.28 8.82
N ASN A 136 26.55 -6.42 7.83
CA ASN A 136 26.12 -6.82 6.49
C ASN A 136 24.79 -7.63 6.48
N GLY A 137 23.94 -7.46 7.49
CA GLY A 137 22.60 -8.05 7.55
C GLY A 137 21.60 -7.46 6.54
N VAL A 138 22.07 -6.71 5.53
CA VAL A 138 21.26 -6.13 4.47
C VAL A 138 22.04 -6.26 3.17
N ARG A 139 21.40 -6.81 2.14
CA ARG A 139 21.94 -6.86 0.77
C ARG A 139 20.88 -6.37 -0.20
N VAL A 140 21.31 -5.67 -1.23
CA VAL A 140 20.41 -5.10 -2.23
C VAL A 140 20.87 -5.51 -3.62
N PHE A 141 19.94 -5.98 -4.44
CA PHE A 141 20.21 -6.41 -5.81
C PHE A 141 19.36 -5.62 -6.79
N ASN A 142 19.93 -5.26 -7.94
CA ASN A 142 19.18 -4.65 -9.04
C ASN A 142 18.53 -5.70 -9.95
N SER A 143 17.78 -5.24 -10.95
CA SER A 143 17.05 -6.08 -11.91
C SER A 143 17.93 -7.06 -12.71
N ASP A 144 19.26 -6.84 -12.76
CA ASP A 144 20.24 -7.76 -13.36
C ASP A 144 20.83 -8.76 -12.34
N PHE A 145 20.28 -8.80 -11.13
CA PHE A 145 20.76 -9.63 -9.99
C PHE A 145 22.16 -9.27 -9.52
N LYS A 146 22.63 -8.07 -9.82
CA LYS A 146 23.92 -7.56 -9.33
C LYS A 146 23.69 -6.81 -8.02
N GLU A 147 24.58 -7.05 -7.08
CA GLU A 147 24.59 -6.32 -5.82
C GLU A 147 24.87 -4.84 -6.05
N VAL A 148 24.07 -3.99 -5.43
CA VAL A 148 24.21 -2.52 -5.53
C VAL A 148 24.87 -1.97 -4.28
N LYS A 149 25.57 -0.84 -4.45
CA LYS A 149 26.21 -0.17 -3.33
C LYS A 149 25.16 0.36 -2.35
N ILE A 150 25.30 0.04 -1.06
CA ILE A 150 24.43 0.56 0.01
C ILE A 150 25.13 1.72 0.70
N ASN A 151 24.42 2.84 0.86
CA ASN A 151 24.81 3.96 1.71
C ASN A 151 23.77 4.15 2.82
N GLU A 152 24.20 4.60 3.99
CA GLU A 152 23.31 4.92 5.11
C GLU A 152 23.50 6.39 5.51
N GLU A 153 22.42 7.17 5.46
CA GLU A 153 22.46 8.62 5.69
C GLU A 153 21.31 9.10 6.58
N ASN A 154 21.47 10.26 7.22
CA ASN A 154 20.37 10.94 7.91
C ASN A 154 19.69 11.89 6.93
N ILE A 155 18.50 11.51 6.44
CA ILE A 155 17.82 12.26 5.38
C ILE A 155 17.00 13.39 5.99
N ARG A 156 17.25 14.64 5.59
CA ARG A 156 16.42 15.75 6.07
C ARG A 156 15.01 15.67 5.49
N TYR A 157 14.00 15.82 6.32
CA TYR A 157 12.59 15.88 5.93
C TYR A 157 12.02 17.26 6.25
N ASP A 158 11.23 17.79 5.32
CA ASP A 158 10.54 19.07 5.52
C ASP A 158 9.08 18.87 5.96
N GLU A 159 8.36 19.96 6.19
CA GLU A 159 6.96 19.92 6.61
C GLU A 159 6.04 19.29 5.55
N ASN A 160 6.40 19.38 4.28
CA ASN A 160 5.63 18.78 3.20
C ASN A 160 5.78 17.25 3.20
N ASP A 161 6.98 16.73 3.49
CA ASP A 161 7.22 15.30 3.69
C ASP A 161 6.38 14.73 4.85
N LYS A 162 6.27 15.45 5.97
CA LYS A 162 5.45 15.00 7.13
C LYS A 162 3.98 14.87 6.77
N LYS A 163 3.43 15.85 6.05
CA LYS A 163 2.04 15.82 5.56
C LYS A 163 1.83 14.65 4.60
N ALA A 164 2.78 14.41 3.70
CA ALA A 164 2.77 13.27 2.80
C ALA A 164 2.79 11.93 3.56
N TYR A 165 3.64 11.77 4.58
CA TYR A 165 3.69 10.56 5.42
C TYR A 165 2.34 10.30 6.11
N ASN A 166 1.73 11.34 6.68
CA ASN A 166 0.41 11.23 7.31
C ASN A 166 -0.68 10.80 6.33
N PHE A 167 -0.77 11.49 5.19
CA PHE A 167 -1.75 11.16 4.16
C PHE A 167 -1.55 9.73 3.64
N PHE A 168 -0.30 9.35 3.37
CA PHE A 168 0.07 8.02 2.91
C PHE A 168 -0.34 6.94 3.91
N ASN A 169 0.10 7.06 5.16
CA ASN A 169 -0.19 6.09 6.22
C ASN A 169 -1.70 5.96 6.47
N TRP A 170 -2.42 7.08 6.47
CA TRP A 170 -3.88 7.10 6.62
C TRP A 170 -4.60 6.34 5.49
N GLN A 171 -4.26 6.63 4.23
CA GLN A 171 -4.87 5.98 3.06
C GLN A 171 -4.61 4.47 3.03
N VAL A 172 -3.35 4.06 3.28
CA VAL A 172 -2.98 2.66 3.37
C VAL A 172 -3.79 1.97 4.47
N ASN A 173 -3.86 2.57 5.67
CA ASN A 173 -4.62 1.98 6.77
C ASN A 173 -6.11 1.87 6.50
N ILE A 174 -6.72 2.84 5.82
CA ILE A 174 -8.13 2.75 5.40
C ILE A 174 -8.37 1.54 4.51
N TYR A 175 -7.51 1.33 3.52
CA TYR A 175 -7.67 0.21 2.60
C TYR A 175 -7.65 -1.14 3.31
N TYR A 176 -6.63 -1.41 4.12
CA TYR A 176 -6.55 -2.69 4.83
C TYR A 176 -7.71 -2.87 5.81
N LYS A 177 -8.13 -1.81 6.52
CA LYS A 177 -9.35 -1.84 7.34
C LYS A 177 -10.60 -2.15 6.53
N SER A 178 -10.77 -1.56 5.34
CA SER A 178 -11.94 -1.80 4.46
C SER A 178 -12.01 -3.24 3.95
N LYS A 179 -10.87 -3.93 3.89
CA LYS A 179 -10.76 -5.34 3.51
C LYS A 179 -10.92 -6.28 4.71
N ASN A 180 -11.21 -5.75 5.90
CA ASN A 180 -11.16 -6.48 7.17
C ASN A 180 -9.80 -7.18 7.39
N LEU A 181 -8.73 -6.58 6.87
CA LEU A 181 -7.36 -7.04 7.04
C LEU A 181 -6.68 -6.26 8.16
N GLN A 182 -5.69 -6.88 8.79
CA GLN A 182 -4.84 -6.18 9.72
C GLN A 182 -4.05 -5.09 9.00
N ALA A 183 -3.98 -3.92 9.61
CA ALA A 183 -3.21 -2.80 9.08
C ALA A 183 -1.73 -3.20 8.92
N PRO A 184 -1.10 -2.85 7.79
CA PRO A 184 0.29 -3.16 7.57
C PRO A 184 1.17 -2.31 8.48
N ALA A 185 2.38 -2.78 8.76
CA ALA A 185 3.37 -1.94 9.43
C ALA A 185 3.99 -0.99 8.39
N VAL A 186 3.74 0.31 8.56
CA VAL A 186 4.39 1.36 7.77
C VAL A 186 5.55 1.91 8.59
N ILE A 187 6.77 1.61 8.16
CA ILE A 187 8.01 2.03 8.84
C ILE A 187 8.42 3.38 8.29
N ILE A 188 8.39 4.41 9.13
CA ILE A 188 8.65 5.83 8.85
C ILE A 188 9.64 6.30 9.90
N PRO A 189 10.62 7.17 9.59
CA PRO A 189 11.58 7.64 10.58
C PRO A 189 10.88 8.12 11.86
N LYS A 190 11.28 7.61 13.02
CA LYS A 190 10.66 7.91 14.32
C LYS A 190 10.54 9.40 14.58
N ARG A 191 11.55 10.21 14.23
CA ARG A 191 11.47 11.68 14.40
C ARG A 191 10.25 12.29 13.72
N ILE A 192 9.91 11.79 12.53
CA ILE A 192 8.75 12.25 11.77
C ILE A 192 7.46 11.79 12.44
N MET A 193 7.40 10.53 12.89
CA MET A 193 6.23 10.02 13.60
C MET A 193 5.99 10.72 14.94
N ASP A 194 7.03 11.07 15.68
CA ASP A 194 6.91 11.76 16.96
C ASP A 194 6.42 13.20 16.77
N GLU A 195 6.93 13.92 15.76
CA GLU A 195 6.44 15.26 15.41
C GLU A 195 4.99 15.25 14.92
N ILE A 196 4.61 14.23 14.15
CA ILE A 196 3.22 13.99 13.73
C ILE A 196 2.31 13.81 14.95
N LYS A 197 2.71 12.96 15.89
CA LYS A 197 1.94 12.70 17.12
C LYS A 197 1.84 13.94 18.01
N ALA A 198 2.93 14.68 18.16
CA ALA A 198 2.95 15.93 18.92
C ALA A 198 1.99 16.97 18.32
N SER A 199 1.94 17.07 16.99
CA SER A 199 1.00 17.94 16.28
C SER A 199 -0.45 17.53 16.50
N GLN A 200 -0.75 16.22 16.49
CA GLN A 200 -2.09 15.69 16.76
C GLN A 200 -2.53 15.96 18.21
N ALA A 201 -1.66 15.71 19.19
CA ALA A 201 -1.95 15.97 20.59
C ALA A 201 -2.23 17.45 20.87
N SER A 202 -1.51 18.36 20.22
CA SER A 202 -1.75 19.80 20.33
C SER A 202 -3.13 20.20 19.77
N ILE A 203 -3.54 19.62 18.64
CA ILE A 203 -4.86 19.86 18.04
C ILE A 203 -5.98 19.30 18.93
N GLU A 204 -5.79 18.11 19.51
CA GLU A 204 -6.77 17.53 20.44
C GLU A 204 -6.94 18.38 21.71
N GLN A 205 -5.84 18.86 22.30
CA GLN A 205 -5.90 19.79 23.43
C GLN A 205 -6.60 21.12 23.09
N GLN A 206 -6.40 21.64 21.86
CA GLN A 206 -7.11 22.83 21.39
C GLN A 206 -8.60 22.56 21.19
N ARG A 207 -8.97 21.38 20.67
CA ARG A 207 -10.38 20.97 20.53
C ARG A 207 -11.05 20.78 21.88
N GLU A 208 -10.37 20.17 22.85
CA GLU A 208 -10.88 20.03 24.21
C GLU A 208 -11.11 21.40 24.85
N ARG A 209 -10.13 22.32 24.78
CA ARG A 209 -10.29 23.70 25.26
C ARG A 209 -11.44 24.43 24.57
N ALA A 210 -11.54 24.33 23.24
CA ALA A 210 -12.63 24.93 22.49
C ALA A 210 -14.00 24.32 22.84
N SER A 211 -14.07 23.01 23.12
CA SER A 211 -15.31 22.34 23.54
C SER A 211 -15.76 22.72 24.96
N VAL A 212 -14.80 22.97 25.85
CA VAL A 212 -15.04 23.47 27.21
C VAL A 212 -15.47 24.94 27.17
N GLU A 213 -14.86 25.76 26.31
CA GLU A 213 -15.22 27.17 26.10
C GLU A 213 -16.57 27.34 25.37
N SER A 214 -16.96 26.40 24.50
CA SER A 214 -18.25 26.43 23.77
C SER A 214 -19.42 25.78 24.53
N GLY A 215 -19.23 25.32 25.76
CA GLY A 215 -20.30 24.71 26.59
C GLY A 215 -20.95 23.46 25.98
N THR A 216 -20.34 22.84 24.96
CA THR A 216 -20.93 21.70 24.26
C THR A 216 -20.35 20.41 24.84
N ILE A 217 -21.08 19.81 25.78
CA ILE A 217 -20.76 18.48 26.31
C ILE A 217 -20.86 17.47 25.16
N VAL A 218 -19.73 17.07 24.57
CA VAL A 218 -19.67 15.91 23.69
C VAL A 218 -19.85 14.67 24.59
N LYS A 219 -21.10 14.24 24.78
CA LYS A 219 -21.37 12.92 25.36
C LYS A 219 -20.83 11.87 24.38
N THR A 220 -19.68 11.32 24.69
CA THR A 220 -19.25 10.02 24.16
C THR A 220 -20.32 8.99 24.52
N TYR A 221 -21.13 8.60 23.55
CA TYR A 221 -21.99 7.43 23.68
C TYR A 221 -21.09 6.18 23.62
N GLU A 222 -20.71 5.67 24.79
CA GLU A 222 -20.34 4.27 24.93
C GLU A 222 -21.53 3.42 24.46
N LYS A 223 -21.37 2.72 23.33
CA LYS A 223 -22.32 1.67 22.94
C LYS A 223 -22.13 0.45 23.85
N GLN A 224 -22.76 0.49 25.03
CA GLN A 224 -23.32 -0.72 25.61
C GLN A 224 -24.59 -1.10 24.83
N GLY A 225 -24.76 -2.41 24.65
CA GLY A 225 -25.70 -2.99 23.69
C GLY A 225 -27.19 -2.76 23.98
N GLY A 226 -27.96 -2.93 22.91
CA GLY A 226 -29.40 -3.16 22.91
C GLY A 226 -30.25 -1.92 23.19
N TYR A 227 -30.96 -1.40 22.18
CA TYR A 227 -32.43 -1.31 22.17
C TYR A 227 -32.95 -0.83 20.81
N ASP A 228 -33.96 -1.57 20.37
CA ASP A 228 -35.07 -1.36 19.44
C ASP A 228 -35.08 -0.34 18.30
N ARG A 229 -35.51 -0.83 17.12
CA ARG A 229 -35.49 -0.17 15.80
C ARG A 229 -36.77 0.62 15.46
N GLN A 230 -37.61 1.00 16.41
CA GLN A 230 -38.95 1.55 16.09
C GLN A 230 -39.30 2.95 16.63
N GLN A 231 -38.35 3.71 17.18
CA GLN A 231 -38.65 5.03 17.76
C GLN A 231 -37.89 6.23 17.15
N LEU A 232 -37.40 6.12 15.92
CA LEU A 232 -36.76 7.24 15.18
C LEU A 232 -37.60 7.78 14.01
N ARG A 233 -38.93 7.82 14.17
CA ARG A 233 -39.81 8.54 13.23
C ARG A 233 -40.80 9.39 14.01
N LYS A 234 -40.34 10.46 14.68
CA LYS A 234 -41.25 11.55 15.07
C LYS A 234 -40.65 12.90 15.46
N GLU A 235 -39.32 13.10 15.42
CA GLU A 235 -38.72 14.39 15.78
C GLU A 235 -37.93 15.08 14.65
N GLU A 236 -38.12 14.68 13.39
CA GLU A 236 -37.58 15.41 12.21
C GLU A 236 -38.56 16.49 11.68
N ARG A 237 -39.15 17.27 12.57
CA ARG A 237 -39.88 18.49 12.19
C ARG A 237 -39.74 19.55 13.27
N GLU A 238 -38.58 20.19 13.34
CA GLU A 238 -38.44 21.59 13.72
C GLU A 238 -36.98 22.00 13.49
N GLY A 239 -36.76 22.78 12.44
CA GLY A 239 -35.45 23.28 12.05
C GLY A 239 -35.00 24.44 12.93
N TYR A 240 -33.69 24.54 13.12
CA TYR A 240 -33.02 25.80 13.42
C TYR A 240 -31.87 25.98 12.41
N GLU A 241 -31.91 27.10 11.71
CA GLU A 241 -30.92 27.53 10.72
C GLU A 241 -29.60 27.91 11.40
N VAL A 242 -28.48 27.43 10.85
CA VAL A 242 -27.14 27.94 11.16
C VAL A 242 -26.65 28.72 9.93
N PRO A 243 -26.32 30.01 10.04
CA PRO A 243 -25.88 30.81 8.90
C PRO A 243 -24.42 30.49 8.53
N GLY A 244 -24.18 30.23 7.24
CA GLY A 244 -22.85 30.33 6.64
C GLY A 244 -22.08 29.01 6.44
N THR A 245 -22.52 28.18 5.49
CA THR A 245 -21.71 27.51 4.45
C THR A 245 -22.63 26.56 3.71
N THR A 246 -23.10 27.02 2.55
CA THR A 246 -23.99 26.29 1.65
C THR A 246 -23.22 25.17 0.94
N GLY A 247 -23.70 23.93 1.09
CA GLY A 247 -23.58 22.88 0.06
C GLY A 247 -22.93 21.57 0.50
N PRO A 248 -23.67 20.44 0.49
CA PRO A 248 -23.04 19.12 0.49
C PRO A 248 -22.35 18.90 -0.87
N MET A 249 -21.05 18.58 -0.87
CA MET A 249 -20.38 18.02 -2.06
C MET A 249 -20.92 16.60 -2.29
N VAL A 250 -21.95 16.52 -3.13
CA VAL A 250 -22.32 15.29 -3.84
C VAL A 250 -21.21 15.05 -4.86
N PHE A 251 -20.42 13.99 -4.70
CA PHE A 251 -19.58 13.52 -5.80
C PHE A 251 -20.48 12.74 -6.76
N GLU A 252 -20.95 13.46 -7.79
CA GLU A 252 -21.46 12.86 -9.02
C GLU A 252 -20.39 11.94 -9.61
N ASN A 253 -20.77 10.70 -9.91
CA ASN A 253 -19.98 9.80 -10.74
C ASN A 253 -19.88 10.42 -12.15
N TYR A 254 -18.79 11.12 -12.44
CA TYR A 254 -18.43 11.49 -13.80
C TYR A 254 -17.96 10.25 -14.56
N PHE A 255 -18.93 9.54 -15.16
CA PHE A 255 -18.70 8.88 -16.44
C PHE A 255 -18.85 9.95 -17.54
N PRO A 256 -17.87 10.17 -18.42
CA PRO A 256 -18.12 10.98 -19.61
C PRO A 256 -18.97 10.14 -20.59
N GLU A 257 -20.24 10.53 -20.72
CA GLU A 257 -21.11 10.07 -21.81
C GLU A 257 -20.64 10.64 -23.15
N GLY A 258 -20.76 9.81 -24.18
CA GLY A 258 -20.45 10.17 -25.56
C GLY A 258 -20.97 9.12 -26.54
N SER A 259 -22.28 8.88 -26.52
CA SER A 259 -23.18 8.62 -27.67
C SER A 259 -24.32 7.67 -27.28
N LEU A 260 -25.43 8.27 -26.90
CA LEU A 260 -26.76 7.73 -27.16
C LEU A 260 -26.93 7.63 -28.67
N ASP A 261 -27.20 6.42 -29.18
CA ASP A 261 -28.21 6.29 -30.22
C ASP A 261 -29.26 5.27 -29.78
N SER A 262 -30.49 5.75 -29.82
CA SER A 262 -31.69 5.13 -29.32
C SER A 262 -32.27 4.19 -30.37
N GLY A 263 -32.59 2.96 -29.99
CA GLY A 263 -33.36 2.09 -30.86
C GLY A 263 -33.80 0.84 -30.14
N LYS A 264 -35.03 0.87 -29.65
CA LYS A 264 -35.81 -0.34 -29.36
C LYS A 264 -35.61 -1.32 -30.52
N ASP A 265 -35.20 -2.53 -30.19
CA ASP A 265 -35.65 -3.81 -30.77
C ASP A 265 -34.60 -4.88 -30.48
N LYS A 266 -35.10 -6.11 -30.26
CA LYS A 266 -34.34 -7.36 -30.02
C LYS A 266 -34.04 -7.71 -28.56
N GLU A 267 -35.08 -7.55 -27.73
CA GLU A 267 -35.38 -8.50 -26.67
C GLU A 267 -35.91 -9.83 -27.27
N GLU A 268 -35.19 -10.41 -28.24
CA GLU A 268 -35.65 -11.60 -28.99
C GLU A 268 -34.46 -12.36 -29.61
N ALA A 269 -33.43 -12.66 -28.80
CA ALA A 269 -32.35 -13.58 -29.22
C ALA A 269 -31.69 -14.35 -28.07
N LYS A 270 -32.19 -14.25 -26.83
CA LYS A 270 -31.60 -14.90 -25.66
C LYS A 270 -32.05 -16.35 -25.40
N THR A 271 -32.70 -17.00 -26.36
CA THR A 271 -33.30 -18.33 -26.14
C THR A 271 -32.84 -19.43 -27.10
N LYS A 272 -31.78 -19.23 -27.91
CA LYS A 272 -31.23 -20.31 -28.77
C LYS A 272 -29.71 -20.57 -28.72
N GLU A 273 -28.87 -19.71 -28.17
CA GLU A 273 -27.41 -19.97 -28.08
C GLU A 273 -26.94 -20.60 -26.75
N LYS A 274 -27.85 -21.24 -26.00
CA LYS A 274 -27.52 -21.95 -24.74
C LYS A 274 -27.37 -23.47 -24.91
N LYS A 275 -27.30 -23.97 -26.15
CA LYS A 275 -27.18 -25.40 -26.46
C LYS A 275 -26.03 -25.83 -27.37
N GLU A 276 -25.19 -24.92 -27.89
CA GLU A 276 -24.10 -25.29 -28.84
C GLU A 276 -22.69 -24.81 -28.46
N LYS A 277 -22.45 -24.25 -27.27
CA LYS A 277 -21.09 -23.93 -26.78
C LYS A 277 -20.67 -24.76 -25.56
N LYS A 278 -20.99 -26.06 -25.59
CA LYS A 278 -20.50 -27.07 -24.62
C LYS A 278 -19.43 -28.00 -25.20
N GLU A 279 -18.85 -27.66 -26.35
CA GLU A 279 -17.89 -28.50 -27.07
C GLU A 279 -16.52 -27.83 -27.34
N GLU A 280 -16.21 -26.72 -26.67
CA GLU A 280 -14.90 -26.04 -26.77
C GLU A 280 -14.03 -26.10 -25.51
N ASP A 281 -14.51 -26.70 -24.41
CA ASP A 281 -13.73 -26.93 -23.18
C ASP A 281 -13.21 -28.38 -23.10
N LYS A 282 -12.33 -28.77 -24.05
CA LYS A 282 -11.50 -29.97 -23.90
C LYS A 282 -10.01 -29.60 -23.76
N PRO A 283 -9.29 -30.24 -22.83
CA PRO A 283 -7.89 -29.93 -22.54
C PRO A 283 -6.95 -30.24 -23.72
N LEU A 284 -5.92 -29.39 -23.89
CA LEU A 284 -5.00 -29.33 -25.03
C LEU A 284 -4.21 -30.62 -25.36
N TYR A 285 -4.24 -31.65 -24.50
CA TYR A 285 -3.51 -32.90 -24.75
C TYR A 285 -4.28 -33.90 -25.63
N GLU A 286 -5.60 -33.75 -25.81
CA GLU A 286 -6.41 -34.64 -26.67
C GLU A 286 -6.41 -34.22 -28.15
N ARG A 287 -5.89 -33.04 -28.51
CA ARG A 287 -5.79 -32.58 -29.91
C ARG A 287 -4.59 -33.13 -30.68
N LYS A 288 -3.61 -33.78 -30.02
CA LYS A 288 -2.34 -34.23 -30.65
C LYS A 288 -2.21 -35.74 -30.87
N LEU A 289 -3.28 -36.53 -30.70
CA LEU A 289 -3.28 -37.98 -30.97
C LEU A 289 -4.01 -38.36 -32.27
N ARG A 290 -4.15 -37.43 -33.22
CA ARG A 290 -4.78 -37.68 -34.54
C ARG A 290 -3.91 -37.30 -35.74
N GLU A 291 -2.63 -36.99 -35.53
CA GLU A 291 -1.69 -36.72 -36.63
C GLU A 291 -0.44 -37.61 -36.59
N TRP A 292 -0.48 -38.73 -35.83
CA TRP A 292 0.50 -39.83 -35.89
C TRP A 292 -0.24 -41.16 -35.95
#